data_AF-L0N2J9-F1
#
_entry.id   AF-L0N2J9-F1
#
_cell.length_a   1.000
_cell.length_b   1.000
_cell.length_c   1.000
_cell.angle_alpha   90.00
_cell.angle_beta   90.00
_cell.angle_gamma   90.00
#
_symmetry.space_group_name_H-M   'P 1'
#
loop_
_entity.id
_entity.type
_entity.pdbx_description
1 polymer ?
#
loop_
_entity_poly.entity_id
_entity_poly.type
_entity_poly.pdbx_seq_one_letter_code
_entity_poly.pdbx_strand_id
1 'polypeptide(L)'
;PVPVQYGRAKKDLVVESHDAAFEIKEGEMICGYQPFATRDPKIFDRADEFVPDRFTGDGEELLKHVLWSNGPETQSPSVQNKQC
;
A
#
# COMPACT_ATOMS: atom_id res chain seq x y z
N PRO A 1 4.17 -14.55 0.67
CA PRO A 1 4.11 -13.15 0.18
C PRO A 1 3.44 -13.08 -1.21
N VAL A 2 2.68 -12.01 -1.47
CA VAL A 2 1.91 -11.82 -2.71
C VAL A 2 2.23 -10.42 -3.28
N PRO A 3 2.92 -10.31 -4.42
CA PRO A 3 3.41 -9.02 -4.91
C PRO A 3 2.37 -8.20 -5.70
N VAL A 4 1.26 -8.81 -6.13
CA VAL A 4 0.26 -8.13 -6.95
C VAL A 4 -1.10 -8.13 -6.25
N GLN A 5 -1.73 -6.96 -6.19
CA GLN A 5 -3.10 -6.80 -5.73
C GLN A 5 -3.95 -6.20 -6.86
N TYR A 6 -5.23 -6.59 -6.90
CA TYR A 6 -6.18 -6.13 -7.91
C TYR A 6 -7.44 -5.58 -7.26
N GLY A 7 -8.04 -4.59 -7.91
CA GLY A 7 -9.36 -4.07 -7.57
C GLY A 7 -10.07 -3.60 -8.82
N ARG A 8 -11.39 -3.76 -8.89
CA ARG A 8 -12.21 -3.17 -9.96
C ARG A 8 -12.94 -1.95 -9.41
N ALA A 9 -12.84 -0.82 -10.10
CA ALA A 9 -13.53 0.40 -9.72
C ALA A 9 -15.05 0.17 -9.72
N LYS A 10 -15.72 0.46 -8.60
CA LYS A 10 -17.19 0.33 -8.46
C LYS A 10 -17.97 1.59 -8.86
N LYS A 11 -17.24 2.68 -9.11
CA LYS A 11 -17.72 4.00 -9.53
C LYS A 11 -16.51 4.79 -10.06
N ASP A 12 -16.76 5.88 -10.76
CA ASP A 12 -15.71 6.85 -11.10
C ASP A 12 -15.00 7.34 -9.82
N LEU A 13 -13.67 7.40 -9.87
CA LEU A 13 -12.84 7.80 -8.73
C LEU A 13 -11.58 8.53 -9.22
N VAL A 14 -11.06 9.43 -8.39
CA VAL A 14 -9.75 10.08 -8.60
C VAL A 14 -8.74 9.41 -7.68
N VAL A 15 -7.64 8.90 -8.24
CA VAL A 15 -6.50 8.36 -7.49
C VAL A 15 -5.37 9.38 -7.51
N GLU A 16 -4.87 9.71 -6.34
CA GLU A 16 -3.73 10.61 -6.17
C GLU A 16 -2.43 9.81 -6.03
N SER A 17 -1.41 10.26 -6.74
CA SER A 17 -0.01 9.90 -6.53
C SER A 17 0.68 11.06 -5.82
N HIS A 18 1.99 10.95 -5.60
CA HIS A 18 2.74 12.02 -4.93
C HIS A 18 2.69 13.38 -5.65
N ASP A 19 2.61 13.38 -6.97
CA ASP A 19 2.81 14.60 -7.78
C ASP A 19 1.67 14.87 -8.78
N ALA A 20 0.67 13.98 -8.86
CA ALA A 20 -0.42 14.06 -9.83
C ALA A 20 -1.66 13.27 -9.37
N ALA A 21 -2.80 13.56 -10.00
CA ALA A 21 -4.06 12.85 -9.80
C ALA A 21 -4.61 12.31 -11.14
N PHE A 22 -5.26 11.15 -11.09
CA PHE A 22 -5.76 10.45 -12.27
C PHE A 22 -7.23 10.05 -12.06
N GLU A 23 -8.07 10.34 -13.05
CA GLU A 23 -9.43 9.79 -13.08
C GLU A 23 -9.41 8.33 -13.55
N ILE A 24 -10.10 7.47 -12.82
CA ILE A 24 -10.38 6.07 -13.17
C ILE A 24 -11.90 5.92 -13.27
N LYS A 25 -12.38 5.37 -14.38
CA LYS A 25 -13.81 5.18 -14.65
C LYS A 25 -14.33 3.91 -14.00
N GLU A 26 -15.63 3.90 -13.73
CA GLU A 26 -16.33 2.71 -13.25
C GLU A 26 -16.05 1.49 -14.14
N GLY A 27 -15.77 0.35 -13.51
CA GLY A 27 -15.52 -0.91 -14.20
C GLY A 27 -14.05 -1.15 -14.61
N GLU A 28 -13.20 -0.13 -14.59
CA GLU A 28 -11.77 -0.28 -14.90
C GLU A 28 -11.05 -1.15 -13.85
N MET A 29 -10.05 -1.90 -14.30
CA MET A 29 -9.22 -2.76 -13.46
C MET A 29 -8.01 -1.98 -12.97
N ILE A 30 -7.80 -1.97 -11.66
CA ILE A 30 -6.68 -1.36 -10.97
C ILE A 30 -5.74 -2.48 -10.52
N CYS A 31 -4.45 -2.30 -10.76
CA CYS A 31 -3.39 -3.22 -10.39
C CYS A 31 -2.33 -2.50 -9.56
N GLY A 32 -1.98 -3.04 -8.40
CA GLY A 32 -0.89 -2.58 -7.56
C GLY A 32 0.24 -3.60 -7.52
N TYR A 33 1.46 -3.18 -7.87
CA TYR A 33 2.66 -3.98 -7.65
C TYR A 33 3.30 -3.58 -6.32
N GLN A 34 2.99 -4.35 -5.28
CA GLN A 34 3.31 -4.06 -3.89
C GLN A 34 4.79 -3.72 -3.63
N PRO A 35 5.79 -4.41 -4.21
CA PRO A 35 7.19 -4.12 -3.91
C PRO A 35 7.64 -2.72 -4.30
N PHE A 36 6.92 -2.00 -5.17
CA PHE A 36 7.20 -0.59 -5.47
C PHE A 36 6.57 0.34 -4.43
N ALA A 37 5.36 0.02 -3.94
CA ALA A 37 4.71 0.79 -2.89
C ALA A 37 5.44 0.65 -1.53
N THR A 38 5.88 -0.56 -1.16
CA THR A 38 6.55 -0.83 0.12
C THR A 38 8.06 -0.52 0.09
N ARG A 39 8.58 -0.04 -1.05
CA ARG A 39 9.94 0.50 -1.21
C ARG A 39 9.92 1.90 -1.82
N ASP A 40 8.87 2.65 -1.52
CA ASP A 40 8.73 4.02 -1.95
C ASP A 40 9.71 4.93 -1.17
N PRO A 41 10.68 5.60 -1.83
CA PRO A 41 11.65 6.47 -1.16
C PRO A 41 11.05 7.76 -0.60
N LYS A 42 9.82 8.14 -0.98
CA LYS A 42 9.09 9.25 -0.35
C LYS A 42 8.46 8.84 1.00
N ILE A 43 8.42 7.54 1.30
CA ILE A 43 7.88 6.99 2.56
C ILE A 43 8.99 6.41 3.44
N PHE A 44 9.91 5.64 2.85
CA PHE A 44 10.98 4.96 3.57
C PHE A 44 12.35 5.55 3.19
N ASP A 45 13.12 6.01 4.18
CA ASP A 45 14.55 6.26 3.98
C ASP A 45 15.27 4.94 3.64
N ARG A 46 16.32 5.00 2.80
CA ARG A 46 17.05 3.82 2.30
C ARG A 46 16.07 2.70 1.86
N ALA A 47 15.08 3.06 1.03
CA ALA A 47 13.94 2.20 0.71
C ALA A 47 14.32 0.85 0.06
N ASP A 48 15.43 0.80 -0.65
CA ASP A 48 15.96 -0.41 -1.28
C ASP A 48 16.92 -1.22 -0.39
N GLU A 49 17.18 -0.77 0.84
CA GLU A 49 18.05 -1.46 1.78
C GLU A 49 17.27 -2.25 2.85
N PHE A 50 17.82 -3.40 3.22
CA PHE A 50 17.40 -4.11 4.42
C PHE A 50 17.97 -3.42 5.65
N VAL A 51 17.09 -2.80 6.45
CA VAL A 51 17.44 -2.08 7.68
C VAL A 51 16.81 -2.84 8.86
N PRO A 52 17.59 -3.59 9.65
CA PRO A 52 17.05 -4.52 10.67
C PRO A 52 16.19 -3.86 11.74
N ASP A 53 16.51 -2.63 12.11
CA ASP A 53 15.90 -1.86 13.19
C ASP A 53 14.90 -0.80 12.70
N ARG A 54 14.53 -0.84 11.41
CA ARG A 54 13.65 0.16 10.74
C ARG A 54 12.37 0.48 11.50
N PHE A 55 11.81 -0.50 12.21
CA PHE A 55 10.51 -0.39 12.88
C PHE A 55 10.63 -0.35 14.41
N THR A 56 11.80 -0.04 14.98
CA THR A 56 11.98 0.06 16.43
C THR A 56 11.74 1.49 16.91
N GLY A 57 11.10 1.67 18.08
CA GLY A 57 10.84 3.00 18.65
C GLY A 57 9.88 3.81 17.78
N ASP A 58 10.24 5.05 17.45
CA ASP A 58 9.43 5.92 16.57
C ASP A 58 9.21 5.33 15.17
N GLY A 59 10.03 4.33 14.76
CA GLY A 59 9.84 3.60 13.51
C GLY A 59 8.57 2.74 13.46
N GLU A 60 7.93 2.44 14.59
CA GLU A 60 6.65 1.71 14.63
C GLU A 60 5.55 2.43 13.83
N GLU A 61 5.59 3.77 13.76
CA GLU A 61 4.66 4.58 12.97
C GLU A 61 4.69 4.27 11.46
N LEU A 62 5.79 3.68 10.98
CA LEU A 62 5.93 3.27 9.57
C LEU A 62 5.20 1.96 9.27
N LEU A 63 4.74 1.20 10.27
CA LEU A 63 3.99 -0.05 10.06
C LEU A 63 2.69 0.17 9.29
N LYS A 64 2.10 1.37 9.34
CA LYS A 64 0.93 1.73 8.51
C LYS A 64 1.21 1.69 7.00
N HIS A 65 2.48 1.68 6.59
CA HIS A 65 2.93 1.57 5.20
C HIS A 65 3.44 0.16 4.84
N VAL A 66 3.36 -0.79 5.77
CA VAL A 66 3.62 -2.22 5.52
C VAL A 66 2.32 -2.88 5.09
N LEU A 67 2.30 -3.48 3.88
CA LEU A 67 1.04 -3.83 3.18
C LEU A 67 0.92 -5.30 2.76
N TRP A 68 1.75 -6.19 3.30
CA TRP A 68 1.83 -7.58 2.86
C TRP A 68 0.49 -8.34 2.96
N SER A 69 -0.38 -7.92 3.89
CA SER A 69 -1.67 -8.54 4.20
C SER A 69 -2.84 -8.02 3.35
N ASN A 70 -2.59 -7.25 2.28
CA ASN A 70 -3.61 -6.53 1.51
C ASN A 70 -4.35 -5.45 2.32
N GLY A 71 -3.68 -4.93 3.35
CA GLY A 71 -4.09 -3.81 4.20
C GLY A 71 -2.89 -3.32 5.02
N PRO A 72 -3.00 -2.17 5.70
CA PRO A 72 -1.98 -1.70 6.64
C PRO A 72 -1.75 -2.69 7.78
N GLU A 73 -0.49 -2.92 8.16
CA GLU A 73 -0.13 -3.82 9.28
C GLU A 73 -0.76 -3.39 10.61
N THR A 74 -1.06 -2.10 10.77
CA THR A 74 -1.70 -1.55 11.97
C THR A 74 -3.21 -1.81 12.04
N GLN A 75 -3.80 -2.45 11.03
CA GLN A 75 -5.23 -2.77 10.96
C GLN A 75 -5.51 -4.25 11.13
N SER A 76 -6.71 -4.57 11.63
CA SER A 76 -7.17 -5.95 11.80
C SER A 76 -8.05 -6.42 10.63
N PRO A 77 -7.93 -7.69 10.21
CA PRO A 77 -8.88 -8.28 9.28
C PRO A 77 -10.28 -8.33 9.89
N SER A 78 -11.30 -8.24 9.05
CA SER A 78 -12.70 -8.29 9.46
C SER A 78 -13.57 -8.89 8.35
N VAL A 79 -14.79 -9.31 8.70
CA VAL A 79 -15.75 -9.84 7.71
C VAL A 79 -16.19 -8.77 6.69
N GLN A 80 -15.88 -7.50 6.95
CA GLN A 80 -16.21 -6.36 6.09
C GLN A 80 -15.06 -5.97 5.14
N ASN A 81 -13.86 -6.55 5.28
CA ASN A 81 -12.70 -6.21 4.46
C ASN A 81 -12.10 -7.43 3.74
N LYS A 82 -11.00 -7.20 3.03
CA LYS A 82 -10.29 -8.20 2.21
C LYS A 82 -8.83 -8.34 2.68
N GLN A 83 -8.54 -7.94 3.91
CA GLN A 83 -7.23 -8.13 4.52
C GLN A 83 -7.08 -9.60 4.94
N CYS A 84 -5.85 -10.11 4.88
CA CYS A 84 -5.48 -11.45 5.34
C CYS A 84 -5.70 -11.61 6.85
#